data_AF-A0A955DG74-F1
#
_entry.id   AF-A0A955DG74-F1
#
_cell.length_a   1.000
_cell.length_b   1.000
_cell.length_c   1.000
_cell.angle_alpha   90.00
_cell.angle_beta   90.00
_cell.angle_gamma   90.00
#
_symmetry.space_group_name_H-M   'P 1'
#
loop_
_entity.id
_entity.type
_entity.pdbx_description
1 polymer ?
#
loop_
_entity_poly.entity_id
_entity_poly.type
_entity_poly.pdbx_seq_one_letter_code
_entity_poly.pdbx_strand_id
1 'polypeptide(L)'
;MEPYPLLFEPILKPKVWGGRSLEALGKTLPRGSAIGESWELADLPATIEGGRSVIRNGALTGRTLREAIDAHATIIMGDVTRTSDGGFPLLVKYLDARENLSVQVHPSPAYAAAHPDAHLKSEAWVVIDHEPGAVIYRGLRPGATRDRFARHIATGAIVD
;
A
#
# COMPACT_ATOMS: atom_id res chain seq x y z
N MET A 1 2.79 -13.89 -26.29
CA MET A 1 1.96 -12.66 -26.33
C MET A 1 2.89 -11.53 -26.68
N GLU A 2 2.51 -10.66 -27.61
CA GLU A 2 3.23 -9.40 -27.85
C GLU A 2 3.09 -8.49 -26.61
N PRO A 3 4.20 -7.97 -26.05
CA PRO A 3 4.14 -7.13 -24.86
C PRO A 3 3.44 -5.80 -25.16
N TYR A 4 2.61 -5.35 -24.21
CA TYR A 4 1.93 -4.07 -24.28
C TYR A 4 1.74 -3.49 -22.86
N PRO A 5 1.54 -2.17 -22.70
CA PRO A 5 1.30 -1.58 -21.38
C PRO A 5 0.03 -2.14 -20.73
N LEU A 6 0.16 -2.76 -19.56
CA LEU A 6 -0.96 -3.20 -18.75
C LEU A 6 -1.50 -2.02 -17.95
N LEU A 7 -2.75 -1.65 -18.21
CA LEU A 7 -3.49 -0.67 -17.42
C LEU A 7 -4.41 -1.42 -16.46
N PHE A 8 -4.57 -0.90 -15.25
CA PHE A 8 -5.37 -1.53 -14.22
C PHE A 8 -6.56 -0.64 -13.83
N GLU A 9 -7.64 -1.28 -13.41
CA GLU A 9 -8.68 -0.60 -12.63
C GLU A 9 -8.15 -0.30 -11.21
N PRO A 10 -8.29 0.93 -10.69
CA PRO A 10 -7.85 1.25 -9.35
C PRO A 10 -8.72 0.54 -8.31
N ILE A 11 -8.10 0.00 -7.27
CA ILE A 11 -8.81 -0.57 -6.13
C ILE A 11 -8.90 0.50 -5.04
N LEU A 12 -10.08 1.10 -4.89
CA LEU A 12 -10.32 2.13 -3.89
C LEU A 12 -10.59 1.51 -2.51
N LYS A 13 -9.86 1.95 -1.48
CA LYS A 13 -10.04 1.50 -0.10
C LYS A 13 -10.56 2.64 0.77
N PRO A 14 -11.80 2.55 1.29
CA PRO A 14 -12.30 3.47 2.29
C PRO A 14 -11.44 3.44 3.55
N LYS A 15 -11.20 4.61 4.15
CA LYS A 15 -10.45 4.76 5.40
C LYS A 15 -11.06 5.85 6.25
N VAL A 16 -11.03 5.67 7.57
CA VAL A 16 -11.48 6.68 8.53
C VAL A 16 -10.71 8.00 8.41
N TRP A 17 -9.46 7.93 7.97
CA TRP A 17 -8.57 9.07 7.74
C TRP A 17 -8.56 9.55 6.28
N GLY A 18 -9.35 8.92 5.41
CA GLY A 18 -9.40 9.24 3.99
C GLY A 18 -10.14 10.54 3.70
N GLY A 19 -10.07 10.97 2.44
CA GLY A 19 -10.71 12.18 1.97
C GLY A 19 -11.30 12.01 0.58
N ARG A 20 -11.23 13.09 -0.19
CA ARG A 20 -11.67 13.14 -1.60
C ARG A 20 -10.62 13.77 -2.52
N SER A 21 -9.41 14.04 -2.04
CA SER A 21 -8.35 14.73 -2.78
C SER A 21 -7.89 13.94 -4.01
N LEU A 22 -8.08 12.62 -4.01
CA LEU A 22 -7.79 11.77 -5.19
C LEU A 22 -8.65 12.12 -6.42
N GLU A 23 -9.79 12.82 -6.26
CA GLU A 23 -10.57 13.33 -7.39
C GLU A 23 -9.76 14.33 -8.24
N ALA A 24 -8.86 15.10 -7.63
CA ALA A 24 -7.95 16.00 -8.35
C ALA A 24 -6.94 15.25 -9.24
N LEU A 25 -6.70 13.96 -8.96
CA LEU A 25 -5.89 13.05 -9.79
C LEU A 25 -6.75 12.31 -10.84
N GLY A 26 -7.97 12.76 -11.09
CA GLY A 26 -8.88 12.18 -12.07
C GLY A 26 -9.54 10.87 -11.63
N LYS A 27 -9.53 10.55 -10.33
CA LYS A 27 -10.19 9.35 -9.80
C LYS A 27 -11.68 9.62 -9.58
N THR A 28 -12.53 8.69 -10.01
CA THR A 28 -13.96 8.72 -9.68
C THR A 28 -14.20 7.99 -8.36
N LEU A 29 -14.55 8.73 -7.31
CA LEU A 29 -14.74 8.17 -5.97
C LEU A 29 -16.24 7.96 -5.66
N PRO A 30 -16.62 6.85 -4.99
CA PRO A 30 -17.99 6.63 -4.53
C PRO A 30 -18.51 7.81 -3.69
N ARG A 31 -19.79 8.14 -3.86
CA ARG A 31 -20.44 9.20 -3.05
C ARG A 31 -20.51 8.77 -1.59
N GLY A 32 -20.27 9.71 -0.68
CA GLY A 32 -20.38 9.47 0.76
C GLY A 32 -19.27 8.59 1.36
N SER A 33 -18.26 8.21 0.58
CA SER A 33 -17.10 7.45 1.08
C SER A 33 -15.86 8.34 1.19
N ALA A 34 -15.20 8.26 2.34
CA ALA A 34 -13.85 8.77 2.53
C ALA A 34 -12.84 7.73 2.04
N ILE A 35 -12.16 8.00 0.94
CA ILE A 35 -11.19 7.07 0.34
C ILE A 35 -9.80 7.49 0.79
N GLY A 36 -9.09 6.59 1.48
CA GLY A 36 -7.73 6.86 1.94
C GLY A 36 -6.65 6.25 1.06
N GLU A 37 -6.96 5.17 0.33
CA GLU A 37 -6.01 4.54 -0.59
C GLU A 37 -6.66 4.27 -1.95
N SER A 38 -5.89 4.53 -3.03
CA SER A 38 -6.17 4.00 -4.37
C SER A 38 -5.01 3.10 -4.75
N TRP A 39 -5.24 1.79 -4.81
CA TRP A 39 -4.20 0.85 -5.24
C TRP A 39 -4.20 0.79 -6.76
N GLU A 40 -3.08 1.21 -7.34
CA GLU A 40 -2.86 1.28 -8.79
C GLU A 40 -2.28 -0.02 -9.33
N LEU A 41 -1.52 -0.73 -8.49
CA LEU A 41 -0.96 -2.04 -8.80
C LEU A 41 -0.90 -2.85 -7.51
N ALA A 42 -1.57 -4.00 -7.48
CA ALA A 42 -1.59 -4.92 -6.37
C ALA A 42 -1.67 -6.38 -6.87
N ASP A 43 -0.92 -7.28 -6.25
CA ASP A 43 -1.06 -8.72 -6.41
C ASP A 43 -0.84 -9.43 -5.07
N LEU A 44 -1.75 -9.13 -4.13
CA LEU A 44 -1.68 -9.65 -2.77
C LEU A 44 -2.20 -11.11 -2.68
N PRO A 45 -1.91 -11.81 -1.56
CA PRO A 45 -2.44 -13.14 -1.30
C PRO A 45 -3.97 -13.19 -1.39
N ALA A 46 -4.51 -14.37 -1.73
CA ALA A 46 -5.96 -14.57 -1.84
C ALA A 46 -6.74 -14.34 -0.53
N THR A 47 -6.05 -14.32 0.61
CA THR A 47 -6.63 -13.96 1.91
C THR A 47 -7.00 -12.48 2.01
N ILE A 48 -6.49 -11.62 1.12
CA ILE A 48 -6.85 -10.21 1.03
C ILE A 48 -7.90 -10.03 -0.06
N GLU A 49 -9.16 -9.92 0.34
CA GLU A 49 -10.27 -9.68 -0.59
C GLU A 49 -10.08 -8.36 -1.36
N GLY A 50 -10.30 -8.43 -2.68
CA GLY A 50 -10.01 -7.31 -3.57
C GLY A 50 -8.55 -6.85 -3.48
N GLY A 51 -7.62 -7.81 -3.32
CA GLY A 51 -6.19 -7.57 -3.18
C GLY A 51 -5.38 -7.65 -4.47
N ARG A 52 -6.04 -7.89 -5.60
CA ARG A 52 -5.41 -8.12 -6.90
C ARG A 52 -5.98 -7.19 -7.95
N SER A 53 -5.12 -6.43 -8.62
CA SER A 53 -5.48 -5.52 -9.70
C SER A 53 -6.02 -6.28 -10.90
N VAL A 54 -7.07 -5.74 -11.51
CA VAL A 54 -7.69 -6.27 -12.73
C VAL A 54 -7.24 -5.44 -13.93
N ILE A 55 -6.78 -6.10 -14.99
CA ILE A 55 -6.33 -5.49 -16.23
C ILE A 55 -7.55 -4.98 -17.00
N ARG A 56 -7.50 -3.73 -17.48
CA ARG A 56 -8.62 -3.08 -18.19
C ARG A 56 -8.43 -2.91 -19.69
N ASN A 57 -7.30 -3.33 -20.25
CA ASN A 57 -6.99 -3.14 -21.67
C ASN A 57 -6.30 -4.35 -22.32
N GLY A 58 -6.44 -4.41 -23.65
CA GLY A 58 -5.79 -5.40 -24.50
C GLY A 58 -6.30 -6.83 -24.30
N ALA A 59 -5.49 -7.79 -24.72
CA ALA A 59 -5.87 -9.21 -24.78
C ALA A 59 -6.13 -9.85 -23.40
N LEU A 60 -5.56 -9.29 -22.33
CA LEU A 60 -5.73 -9.78 -20.96
C LEU A 60 -6.82 -9.02 -20.17
N THR A 61 -7.65 -8.21 -20.83
CA THR A 61 -8.74 -7.48 -20.17
C THR A 61 -9.62 -8.41 -19.32
N GLY A 62 -9.95 -7.99 -18.10
CA GLY A 62 -10.75 -8.75 -17.14
C GLY A 62 -9.97 -9.79 -16.34
N ARG A 63 -8.71 -10.07 -16.69
CA ARG A 63 -7.81 -10.91 -15.89
C ARG A 63 -7.19 -10.13 -14.75
N THR A 64 -6.93 -10.81 -13.64
CA THR A 64 -6.08 -10.28 -12.57
C THR A 64 -4.61 -10.25 -12.97
N LEU A 65 -3.81 -9.40 -12.32
CA LEU A 65 -2.36 -9.39 -12.47
C LEU A 65 -1.75 -10.77 -12.16
N ARG A 66 -2.31 -11.49 -11.18
CA ARG A 66 -1.89 -12.87 -10.87
C ARG A 66 -2.04 -13.81 -12.05
N GLU A 67 -3.24 -13.88 -12.64
CA GLU A 67 -3.52 -14.76 -13.78
C GLU A 67 -2.63 -14.42 -14.98
N ALA A 68 -2.40 -13.12 -15.22
CA ALA A 68 -1.51 -12.66 -16.28
C ALA A 68 -0.06 -13.13 -16.03
N ILE A 69 0.44 -12.95 -14.81
CA ILE A 69 1.79 -13.38 -14.39
C ILE A 69 1.91 -14.91 -14.46
N ASP A 70 0.88 -15.67 -14.09
CA ASP A 70 0.88 -17.14 -14.17
C ASP A 70 0.92 -17.64 -15.61
N ALA A 71 0.23 -16.97 -16.53
CA ALA A 71 0.23 -17.32 -17.95
C ALA A 71 1.49 -16.84 -18.71
N HIS A 72 2.08 -15.71 -18.30
CA HIS A 72 3.10 -14.99 -19.06
C HIS A 72 4.24 -14.45 -18.19
N ALA A 73 4.68 -15.24 -17.20
CA ALA A 73 5.64 -14.83 -16.17
C ALA A 73 6.88 -14.12 -16.73
N THR A 74 7.60 -14.74 -17.66
CA THR A 74 8.84 -14.19 -18.21
C THR A 74 8.63 -12.85 -18.93
N ILE A 75 7.49 -12.68 -19.60
CA ILE A 75 7.20 -11.44 -20.36
C ILE A 75 6.84 -10.29 -19.41
N ILE A 76 6.10 -10.57 -18.33
CA ILE A 76 5.61 -9.55 -17.40
C ILE A 76 6.64 -9.23 -16.31
N MET A 77 7.33 -10.25 -15.80
CA MET A 77 8.25 -10.13 -14.66
C MET A 77 9.70 -9.92 -15.09
N GLY A 78 10.10 -10.36 -16.29
CA GLY A 78 11.51 -10.52 -16.60
C GLY A 78 12.21 -11.40 -15.56
N ASP A 79 13.31 -10.90 -14.99
CA ASP A 79 14.11 -11.58 -13.97
C ASP A 79 13.63 -11.30 -12.53
N VAL A 80 12.53 -10.57 -12.36
CA VAL A 80 11.99 -10.22 -11.04
C VAL A 80 11.46 -11.47 -10.34
N THR A 81 11.91 -11.68 -9.11
CA THR A 81 11.43 -12.78 -8.25
C THR A 81 10.07 -12.44 -7.66
N ARG A 82 9.16 -13.42 -7.69
CA ARG A 82 7.84 -13.33 -7.06
C ARG A 82 7.99 -13.34 -5.54
N THR A 83 6.99 -12.83 -4.83
CA THR A 83 6.87 -13.00 -3.37
C THR A 83 6.74 -14.48 -3.00
N SER A 84 6.87 -14.81 -1.72
CA SER A 84 6.74 -16.18 -1.22
C SER A 84 5.34 -16.79 -1.46
N ASP A 85 4.30 -15.95 -1.56
CA ASP A 85 2.94 -16.35 -1.97
C ASP A 85 2.74 -16.32 -3.51
N GLY A 86 3.82 -16.14 -4.27
CA GLY A 86 3.87 -16.24 -5.73
C GLY A 86 3.43 -14.98 -6.47
N GLY A 87 3.33 -13.83 -5.79
CA GLY A 87 2.79 -12.58 -6.33
C GLY A 87 3.83 -11.59 -6.84
N PHE A 88 3.33 -10.52 -7.47
CA PHE A 88 4.14 -9.36 -7.83
C PHE A 88 4.72 -8.69 -6.56
N PRO A 89 6.02 -8.34 -6.53
CA PRO A 89 6.69 -7.92 -5.30
C PRO A 89 6.39 -6.48 -4.85
N LEU A 90 5.63 -5.70 -5.61
CA LEU A 90 5.31 -4.32 -5.27
C LEU A 90 3.80 -4.10 -5.15
N LEU A 91 3.45 -3.20 -4.23
CA LEU A 91 2.14 -2.57 -4.12
C LEU A 91 2.33 -1.07 -4.40
N VAL A 92 1.67 -0.55 -5.43
CA VAL A 92 1.73 0.86 -5.81
C VAL A 92 0.39 1.50 -5.51
N LYS A 93 0.41 2.64 -4.82
CA LYS A 93 -0.81 3.29 -4.33
C LYS A 93 -0.66 4.79 -4.15
N TYR A 94 -1.77 5.50 -4.36
CA TYR A 94 -1.96 6.85 -3.86
C TYR A 94 -2.60 6.81 -2.47
N LEU A 95 -2.20 7.75 -1.62
CA LEU A 95 -2.77 7.94 -0.30
C LEU A 95 -3.38 9.35 -0.20
N ASP A 96 -4.59 9.43 0.33
CA ASP A 96 -5.22 10.68 0.75
C ASP A 96 -5.26 10.70 2.29
N ALA A 97 -4.24 11.32 2.86
CA ALA A 97 -4.03 11.43 4.31
C ALA A 97 -4.72 12.69 4.87
N ARG A 98 -6.04 12.77 4.75
CA ARG A 98 -6.85 13.90 5.21
C ARG A 98 -6.79 14.07 6.74
N GLU A 99 -6.75 12.96 7.47
CA GLU A 99 -6.53 12.93 8.92
C GLU A 99 -5.25 12.15 9.26
N ASN A 100 -4.80 12.24 10.51
CA ASN A 100 -3.66 11.45 10.99
C ASN A 100 -3.89 9.94 10.83
N LEU A 101 -2.94 9.27 10.19
CA LEU A 101 -2.86 7.82 10.18
C LEU A 101 -2.36 7.31 11.54
N SER A 102 -2.57 6.02 11.80
CA SER A 102 -1.97 5.35 12.95
C SER A 102 -0.44 5.43 12.93
N VAL A 103 0.18 5.59 14.09
CA VAL A 103 1.64 5.38 14.25
C VAL A 103 1.95 3.90 14.06
N GLN A 104 2.88 3.59 13.15
CA GLN A 104 3.20 2.22 12.73
C GLN A 104 4.70 1.94 12.74
N VAL A 105 5.05 0.68 12.91
CA VAL A 105 6.40 0.14 12.65
C VAL A 105 6.28 -1.15 11.86
N HIS A 106 7.11 -1.31 10.83
CA HIS A 106 7.19 -2.56 10.08
C HIS A 106 8.23 -3.49 10.71
N PRO A 107 8.00 -4.82 10.68
CA PRO A 107 8.89 -5.77 11.34
C PRO A 107 10.28 -5.76 10.71
N SER A 108 11.30 -6.01 11.54
CA SER A 108 12.65 -6.30 11.06
C SER A 108 12.72 -7.72 10.47
N PRO A 109 13.76 -8.05 9.67
CA PRO A 109 13.98 -9.42 9.20
C PRO A 109 14.04 -10.45 10.32
N ALA A 110 14.71 -10.14 11.43
CA ALA A 110 14.77 -11.01 12.59
C ALA A 110 13.40 -11.22 13.25
N TYR A 111 12.58 -10.16 13.32
CA TYR A 111 11.23 -10.27 13.87
C TYR A 111 10.33 -11.11 12.97
N ALA A 112 10.34 -10.88 11.66
CA ALA A 112 9.57 -11.65 10.69
C ALA A 112 9.98 -13.13 10.63
N ALA A 113 11.27 -13.43 10.79
CA ALA A 113 11.74 -14.82 10.88
C ALA A 113 11.22 -15.57 12.12
N ALA A 114 10.97 -14.85 13.22
CA ALA A 114 10.48 -15.42 14.47
C ALA A 114 8.94 -15.46 14.58
N HIS A 115 8.22 -14.71 13.74
CA HIS A 115 6.76 -14.57 13.78
C HIS A 115 6.18 -14.87 12.40
N PRO A 116 5.65 -16.09 12.17
CA PRO A 116 5.20 -16.55 10.85
C PRO A 116 4.12 -15.69 10.17
N ASP A 117 3.38 -14.94 10.98
CA ASP A 117 2.31 -14.02 10.61
C ASP A 117 2.81 -12.58 10.30
N ALA A 118 4.09 -12.29 10.54
CA ALA A 118 4.69 -11.01 10.25
C ALA A 118 5.30 -10.98 8.84
N HIS A 119 4.98 -9.93 8.09
CA HIS A 119 5.47 -9.73 6.73
C HIS A 119 6.43 -8.54 6.67
N LEU A 120 7.58 -8.75 6.03
CA LEU A 120 8.49 -7.66 5.71
C LEU A 120 7.80 -6.68 4.77
N LYS A 121 7.93 -5.40 5.10
CA LYS A 121 7.32 -4.32 4.33
C LYS A 121 8.22 -3.09 4.37
N SER A 122 9.03 -2.97 3.34
CA SER A 122 9.76 -1.74 3.06
C SER A 122 8.91 -0.84 2.19
N GLU A 123 8.88 0.45 2.51
CA GLU A 123 8.09 1.43 1.78
C GLU A 123 8.97 2.60 1.35
N ALA A 124 8.54 3.27 0.29
CA ALA A 124 9.04 4.57 -0.12
C ALA A 124 7.83 5.48 -0.38
N TRP A 125 7.92 6.73 0.04
CA TRP A 125 6.85 7.71 -0.13
C TRP A 125 7.35 8.87 -0.97
N VAL A 126 6.52 9.28 -1.93
CA VAL A 126 6.70 10.50 -2.71
C VAL A 126 5.53 11.42 -2.38
N VAL A 127 5.84 12.60 -1.85
CA VAL A 127 4.82 13.62 -1.56
C VAL A 127 4.46 14.31 -2.87
N ILE A 128 3.22 14.12 -3.31
CA ILE A 128 2.69 14.71 -4.56
C ILE A 128 2.12 16.10 -4.33
N ASP A 129 1.39 16.27 -3.23
CA ASP A 129 0.78 17.53 -2.80
C ASP A 129 0.62 17.52 -1.27
N HIS A 130 0.49 18.71 -0.66
CA HIS A 130 0.27 18.85 0.77
C HIS A 130 -0.29 20.25 1.15
N GLU A 131 -1.03 20.31 2.26
CA GLU A 131 -1.41 21.59 2.86
C GLU A 131 -0.23 22.27 3.58
N PRO A 132 -0.24 23.60 3.76
CA PRO A 132 0.75 24.28 4.59
C PRO A 132 0.79 23.72 6.01
N GLY A 133 1.98 23.38 6.50
CA GLY A 133 2.16 22.81 7.84
C GLY A 133 1.96 21.28 7.92
N ALA A 134 1.71 20.60 6.80
CA ALA A 134 1.70 19.14 6.76
C ALA A 134 3.04 18.54 7.21
N VAL A 135 2.97 17.41 7.92
CA VAL A 135 4.14 16.73 8.49
C VAL A 135 4.08 15.22 8.27
N ILE A 136 5.26 14.60 8.27
CA ILE A 136 5.43 13.14 8.38
C ILE A 136 6.16 12.86 9.69
N TYR A 137 5.57 12.02 10.54
CA TYR A 137 6.22 11.53 11.74
C TYR A 137 7.18 10.40 11.39
N ARG A 138 8.48 10.59 11.64
CA ARG A 138 9.51 9.60 11.35
C ARG A 138 10.54 9.51 12.47
N GLY A 139 10.73 8.28 12.97
CA GLY A 139 11.72 7.98 13.99
C GLY A 139 11.29 8.42 15.39
N LEU A 140 12.20 8.29 16.35
CA LEU A 140 11.99 8.67 17.74
C LEU A 140 12.90 9.85 18.10
N ARG A 141 12.43 10.70 19.02
CA ARG A 141 13.27 11.78 19.56
C ARG A 141 14.46 11.22 20.35
N PRO A 142 15.60 11.94 20.40
CA PRO A 142 16.73 11.56 21.23
C PRO A 142 16.32 11.31 22.69
N GLY A 143 16.87 10.25 23.30
CA GLY A 143 16.54 9.85 24.67
C GLY A 143 15.19 9.13 24.82
N ALA A 144 14.54 8.74 23.72
CA ALA A 144 13.42 7.80 23.79
C ALA A 144 13.88 6.45 24.36
N THR A 145 13.15 5.95 25.36
CA THR A 145 13.35 4.62 25.93
C THR A 145 12.08 3.79 25.76
N ARG A 146 12.21 2.46 25.83
CA ARG A 146 11.06 1.55 25.75
C ARG A 146 9.97 1.91 26.77
N ASP A 147 10.35 2.15 28.02
CA ASP A 147 9.39 2.44 29.09
C ASP A 147 8.69 3.78 28.90
N ARG A 148 9.44 4.81 28.45
CA ARG A 148 8.85 6.12 28.14
C ARG A 148 7.89 6.01 26.97
N PHE A 149 8.26 5.27 25.92
CA PHE A 149 7.42 5.04 24.75
C PHE A 149 6.13 4.31 25.13
N ALA A 150 6.23 3.22 25.91
CA ALA A 150 5.06 2.47 26.40
C ALA A 150 4.11 3.34 27.23
N ARG A 151 4.65 4.19 28.12
CA ARG A 151 3.85 5.14 28.89
C ARG A 151 3.13 6.15 27.99
N HIS A 152 3.82 6.69 26.98
CA HIS A 152 3.23 7.66 26.05
C HIS A 152 2.11 7.04 25.20
N ILE A 153 2.22 5.75 24.82
CA ILE A 153 1.11 5.02 24.19
C ILE A 153 -0.11 5.01 25.12
N ALA A 154 0.10 4.62 26.38
CA ALA A 154 -1.00 4.46 27.35
C ALA A 154 -1.72 5.79 27.66
N THR A 155 -1.02 6.92 27.56
CA THR A 155 -1.58 8.26 27.85
C THR A 155 -1.95 9.06 26.60
N GLY A 156 -1.75 8.53 25.40
CA GLY A 156 -1.99 9.23 24.13
C GLY A 156 -0.96 10.31 23.77
N ALA A 157 0.15 10.43 24.50
CA ALA A 157 1.18 11.46 24.34
C ALA A 157 2.32 11.04 23.39
N ILE A 158 2.05 10.13 22.44
CA ILE A 158 3.09 9.54 21.58
C ILE A 158 3.56 10.47 20.46
N VAL A 159 2.69 11.40 20.05
CA VAL A 159 2.99 12.39 19.00
C VAL A 159 3.46 13.74 19.57
N ASP A 160 3.39 13.92 20.89
CA ASP A 160 3.83 15.12 21.63
C ASP A 160 5.35 15.10 21.93
#